data_AF-A0AAD7QJ95-F1
#
_entry.id   AF-A0AAD7QJ95-F1
#
_cell.length_a   1.000
_cell.length_b   1.000
_cell.length_c   1.000
_cell.angle_alpha   90.00
_cell.angle_beta   90.00
_cell.angle_gamma   90.00
#
_symmetry.space_group_name_H-M   'P 1'
#
loop_
_entity.id
_entity.type
_entity.pdbx_description
1 polymer ?
#
loop_
_entity_poly.entity_id
_entity_poly.type
_entity_poly.pdbx_seq_one_letter_code
_entity_poly.pdbx_strand_id
1 'polypeptide(L)'
;MDIPSNELHYLQMAYEGLQESLAELLKITNPNWIFYDINAPFVPPIANTLHIPCVYFLVCPAWNICFLDTPKSQLDQNPSVFRTKPEDFFGPPKWVPFPSKIGLKRFEIMKLFRSFIEKKETQLSSAPFYDKAISGCDLFALRSCPELESEWLNLLSELHNKPVLPVGLIPPSLQVKMVDDEDNNPSMAKAQVLVG
;
A
#
# COMPACT_ATOMS: atom_id res chain seq x y z
N MET A 1 -2.16 -4.67 21.53
CA MET A 1 -3.61 -4.61 21.83
C MET A 1 -4.30 -4.53 20.48
N ASP A 2 -5.16 -5.48 20.17
CA ASP A 2 -5.82 -5.53 18.85
C ASP A 2 -7.17 -4.81 18.94
N ILE A 3 -7.46 -3.92 17.97
CA ILE A 3 -8.74 -3.21 17.90
C ILE A 3 -9.75 -4.12 17.19
N PRO A 4 -10.92 -4.40 17.81
CA PRO A 4 -11.99 -5.15 17.17
C PRO A 4 -12.40 -4.55 15.82
N SER A 5 -12.74 -5.39 14.84
CA SER A 5 -13.03 -4.91 13.49
C SER A 5 -14.17 -3.88 13.46
N ASN A 6 -15.18 -3.96 14.33
CA ASN A 6 -16.27 -2.98 14.43
C ASN A 6 -15.81 -1.60 14.94
N GLU A 7 -14.67 -1.50 15.61
CA GLU A 7 -14.13 -0.25 16.19
C GLU A 7 -13.07 0.42 15.30
N LEU A 8 -12.68 -0.19 14.18
CA LEU A 8 -11.66 0.34 13.27
C LEU A 8 -11.95 1.76 12.76
N HIS A 9 -13.23 2.17 12.72
CA HIS A 9 -13.63 3.52 12.33
C HIS A 9 -13.15 4.59 13.32
N TYR A 10 -13.07 4.28 14.62
CA TYR A 10 -12.51 5.21 15.61
C TYR A 10 -11.02 5.42 15.40
N LEU A 11 -10.28 4.37 15.01
CA LEU A 11 -8.87 4.50 14.65
C LEU A 11 -8.70 5.43 13.45
N GLN A 12 -9.55 5.28 12.42
CA GLN A 12 -9.53 6.17 11.26
C GLN A 12 -9.85 7.62 11.65
N MET A 13 -10.87 7.86 12.47
CA MET A 13 -11.20 9.22 12.95
C MET A 13 -10.07 9.84 13.75
N ALA A 14 -9.45 9.07 14.66
CA ALA A 14 -8.30 9.55 15.43
C ALA A 14 -7.12 9.88 14.53
N TYR A 15 -6.90 9.08 13.48
CA TYR A 15 -5.83 9.32 12.51
C TYR A 15 -6.10 10.55 11.64
N GLU A 16 -7.33 10.72 11.15
CA GLU A 16 -7.75 11.92 10.40
C GLU A 16 -7.73 13.19 11.26
N GLY A 17 -7.91 13.07 12.59
CA GLY A 17 -7.77 14.16 13.54
C GLY A 17 -6.35 14.74 13.64
N LEU A 18 -5.33 14.06 13.09
CA LEU A 18 -3.94 14.53 13.07
C LEU A 18 -3.65 15.56 11.97
N GLN A 19 -4.62 15.86 11.08
CA GLN A 19 -4.42 16.73 9.92
C GLN A 19 -3.81 18.09 10.27
N GLU A 20 -4.37 18.81 11.25
CA GLU A 20 -3.89 20.14 11.62
C GLU A 20 -2.49 20.09 12.23
N SER A 21 -2.25 19.14 13.15
CA SER A 21 -0.94 18.97 13.77
C SER A 21 0.13 18.56 12.75
N LEU A 22 -0.23 17.73 11.76
CA LEU A 22 0.66 17.38 10.66
C LEU A 22 0.97 18.60 9.79
N ALA A 23 -0.03 19.41 9.44
CA ALA A 23 0.17 20.62 8.65
C ALA A 23 1.13 21.60 9.33
N GLU A 24 0.98 21.83 10.63
CA GLU A 24 1.91 22.67 11.41
C GLU A 24 3.30 22.05 11.48
N LEU A 25 3.40 20.74 11.70
CA LEU A 25 4.69 20.05 11.71
C LEU A 25 5.42 20.18 10.38
N LEU A 26 4.72 20.04 9.25
CA LEU A 26 5.31 20.16 7.92
C LEU A 26 5.77 21.58 7.61
N LYS A 27 5.07 22.61 8.10
CA LYS A 27 5.53 24.02 8.00
C LYS A 27 6.82 24.24 8.78
N ILE A 28 6.95 23.63 9.96
CA ILE A 28 8.12 23.79 10.84
C ILE A 28 9.33 23.00 10.30
N THR A 29 9.11 21.75 9.92
CA THR A 29 10.18 20.83 9.52
C THR A 29 10.59 20.97 8.06
N ASN A 30 9.69 21.44 7.20
CA ASN A 30 9.88 21.64 5.76
C ASN A 30 10.67 20.50 5.08
N PRO A 31 10.19 19.24 5.18
CA PRO A 31 10.92 18.10 4.68
C PRO A 31 11.01 18.11 3.16
N ASN A 32 12.05 17.50 2.61
CA ASN A 32 12.18 17.37 1.15
C ASN A 32 11.15 16.41 0.55
N TRP A 33 10.66 15.43 1.32
CA TRP A 33 9.68 14.43 0.92
C TRP A 33 8.86 13.99 2.13
N ILE A 34 7.60 13.62 1.92
CA ILE A 34 6.78 12.92 2.92
C ILE A 34 6.40 11.52 2.42
N PHE A 35 6.54 10.53 3.30
CA PHE A 35 6.13 9.16 3.06
C PHE A 35 4.82 8.90 3.82
N TYR A 36 3.86 8.25 3.17
CA TYR A 36 2.56 7.97 3.75
C TYR A 36 1.97 6.68 3.16
N ASP A 37 1.03 6.07 3.89
CA ASP A 37 0.41 4.80 3.51
C ASP A 37 -1.04 4.98 3.00
N ILE A 38 -1.72 3.86 2.74
CA ILE A 38 -3.13 3.82 2.31
C ILE A 38 -4.09 4.50 3.29
N ASN A 39 -3.78 4.53 4.57
CA ASN A 39 -4.67 5.03 5.62
C ASN A 39 -4.60 6.56 5.75
N ALA A 40 -3.67 7.21 5.04
CA ALA A 40 -3.41 8.64 5.16
C ALA A 40 -3.76 9.43 3.88
N PRO A 41 -4.97 9.28 3.27
CA PRO A 41 -5.33 10.00 2.05
C PRO A 41 -5.44 11.53 2.25
N PHE A 42 -5.42 12.00 3.50
CA PHE A 42 -5.38 13.42 3.84
C PHE A 42 -3.98 14.05 3.73
N VAL A 43 -2.92 13.24 3.64
CA VAL A 43 -1.53 13.74 3.57
C VAL A 43 -1.26 14.51 2.27
N PRO A 44 -1.59 13.99 1.07
CA PRO A 44 -1.23 14.67 -0.17
C PRO A 44 -1.82 16.08 -0.33
N PRO A 45 -3.11 16.34 0.00
CA PRO A 45 -3.65 17.70 -0.05
C PRO A 45 -2.88 18.71 0.84
N ILE A 46 -2.45 18.29 2.03
CA ILE A 46 -1.69 19.14 2.95
C ILE A 46 -0.30 19.40 2.39
N ALA A 47 0.41 18.35 2.00
CA ALA A 47 1.76 18.44 1.47
C ALA A 47 1.83 19.26 0.18
N ASN A 48 0.85 19.10 -0.72
CA ASN A 48 0.75 19.87 -1.96
C ASN A 48 0.58 21.39 -1.71
N THR A 49 -0.15 21.77 -0.66
CA THR A 49 -0.29 23.19 -0.25
C THR A 49 1.05 23.79 0.20
N LEU A 50 1.96 22.96 0.69
CA LEU A 50 3.30 23.33 1.12
C LEU A 50 4.38 23.06 0.06
N HIS A 51 3.99 22.63 -1.14
CA HIS A 51 4.89 22.21 -2.22
C HIS A 51 5.89 21.10 -1.81
N ILE A 52 5.46 20.21 -0.91
CA ILE A 52 6.25 19.06 -0.47
C ILE A 52 5.83 17.84 -1.31
N PRO A 53 6.77 17.17 -2.00
CA PRO A 53 6.46 15.99 -2.80
C PRO A 53 6.17 14.76 -1.91
N CYS A 54 5.30 13.91 -2.43
CA CYS A 54 4.65 12.83 -1.71
C CYS A 54 5.06 11.45 -2.23
N VAL A 55 5.53 10.57 -1.34
CA VAL A 55 5.82 9.16 -1.63
C VAL A 55 4.74 8.29 -1.03
N TYR A 56 4.00 7.59 -1.91
CA TYR A 56 3.06 6.57 -1.47
C TYR A 56 3.81 5.28 -1.16
N PHE A 57 3.97 5.01 0.14
CA PHE A 57 4.73 3.90 0.65
C PHE A 57 3.80 2.76 1.09
N LEU A 58 3.99 1.58 0.50
CA LEU A 58 3.27 0.38 0.90
C LEU A 58 4.20 -0.77 1.20
N VAL A 59 3.94 -1.41 2.34
CA VAL A 59 4.56 -2.70 2.73
C VAL A 59 3.90 -3.90 2.03
N CYS A 60 3.26 -3.65 0.89
CA CYS A 60 2.58 -4.63 0.05
C CYS A 60 3.28 -4.70 -1.33
N PRO A 61 3.21 -5.87 -1.99
CA PRO A 61 3.74 -6.04 -3.34
C PRO A 61 2.95 -5.25 -4.39
N ALA A 62 3.56 -4.98 -5.54
CA ALA A 62 2.99 -4.19 -6.63
C ALA A 62 1.73 -4.83 -7.21
N TRP A 63 1.67 -6.16 -7.30
CA TRP A 63 0.47 -6.86 -7.76
C TRP A 63 -0.75 -6.50 -6.92
N ASN A 64 -0.58 -6.21 -5.62
CA ASN A 64 -1.70 -5.94 -4.71
C ASN A 64 -2.49 -4.70 -5.14
N ILE A 65 -1.77 -3.64 -5.52
CA ILE A 65 -2.35 -2.40 -6.00
C ILE A 65 -2.98 -2.62 -7.37
N CYS A 66 -2.23 -3.21 -8.31
CA CYS A 66 -2.72 -3.51 -9.66
C CYS A 66 -3.97 -4.42 -9.64
N PHE A 67 -4.08 -5.29 -8.64
CA PHE A 67 -5.17 -6.23 -8.49
C PHE A 67 -6.35 -5.69 -7.69
N LEU A 68 -6.18 -4.82 -6.69
CA LEU A 68 -7.29 -4.33 -5.86
C LEU A 68 -7.83 -2.99 -6.31
N ASP A 69 -6.97 -2.14 -6.85
CA ASP A 69 -7.39 -0.84 -7.37
C ASP A 69 -7.98 -1.00 -8.78
N THR A 70 -8.92 -0.12 -9.15
CA THR A 70 -9.31 0.02 -10.56
C THR A 70 -8.69 1.31 -11.06
N PRO A 71 -7.67 1.24 -11.93
CA PRO A 71 -6.95 2.43 -12.35
C PRO A 71 -7.87 3.43 -13.02
N LYS A 72 -7.71 4.71 -12.67
CA LYS A 72 -8.50 5.80 -13.27
C LYS A 72 -8.40 5.82 -14.79
N SER A 73 -7.20 5.54 -15.33
CA SER A 73 -6.97 5.41 -16.78
C SER A 73 -7.87 4.36 -17.45
N GLN A 74 -8.20 3.27 -16.75
CA GLN A 74 -9.10 2.21 -17.24
C GLN A 74 -10.56 2.62 -17.11
N LEU A 75 -10.92 3.31 -16.02
CA LEU A 75 -12.28 3.83 -15.81
C LEU A 75 -12.66 4.90 -16.84
N ASP A 76 -11.72 5.79 -17.15
CA ASP A 76 -11.91 6.86 -18.13
C ASP A 76 -12.16 6.29 -19.54
N GLN A 77 -11.53 5.16 -19.88
CA GLN A 77 -11.75 4.46 -21.15
C GLN A 77 -13.06 3.67 -21.18
N ASN A 78 -13.38 2.99 -20.09
CA ASN A 78 -14.59 2.17 -20.00
C ASN A 78 -15.07 2.04 -18.54
N PRO A 79 -16.09 2.81 -18.13
CA PRO A 79 -16.61 2.75 -16.76
C PRO A 79 -17.14 1.36 -16.34
N SER A 80 -17.50 0.49 -17.30
CA SER A 80 -17.99 -0.87 -17.01
C SER A 80 -16.89 -1.82 -16.50
N VAL A 81 -15.62 -1.43 -16.54
CA VAL A 81 -14.51 -2.20 -15.93
C VAL A 81 -14.43 -2.01 -14.41
N PHE A 82 -15.22 -1.10 -13.84
CA PHE A 82 -15.30 -0.91 -12.40
C PHE A 82 -15.80 -2.17 -11.71
N ARG A 83 -14.97 -2.72 -10.83
CA ARG A 83 -15.26 -3.97 -10.12
C ARG A 83 -16.03 -3.67 -8.84
N THR A 84 -17.24 -4.23 -8.73
CA THR A 84 -18.17 -3.96 -7.63
C THR A 84 -18.64 -5.23 -6.94
N LYS A 85 -18.57 -6.37 -7.63
CA LYS A 85 -19.07 -7.64 -7.13
C LYS A 85 -17.91 -8.54 -6.71
N PRO A 86 -18.09 -9.44 -5.72
CA PRO A 86 -17.06 -10.38 -5.33
C PRO A 86 -16.52 -11.22 -6.50
N GLU A 87 -17.39 -11.56 -7.45
CA GLU A 87 -17.04 -12.36 -8.64
C GLU A 87 -16.00 -11.68 -9.53
N ASP A 88 -15.93 -10.35 -9.51
CA ASP A 88 -14.98 -9.57 -10.30
C ASP A 88 -13.52 -9.75 -9.82
N PHE A 89 -13.33 -10.36 -8.65
CA PHE A 89 -12.03 -10.60 -8.02
C PHE A 89 -11.61 -12.08 -8.05
N PHE A 90 -12.36 -12.97 -8.70
CA PHE A 90 -12.01 -14.40 -8.77
C PHE A 90 -10.92 -14.73 -9.78
N GLY A 91 -10.52 -13.76 -10.60
CA GLY A 91 -9.50 -13.92 -11.62
C GLY A 91 -8.76 -12.61 -11.90
N PRO A 92 -7.84 -12.64 -12.89
CA PRO A 92 -7.05 -11.47 -13.24
C PRO A 92 -7.95 -10.33 -13.76
N PRO A 93 -7.69 -9.08 -13.36
CA PRO A 93 -8.35 -7.93 -13.94
C PRO A 93 -8.09 -7.80 -15.44
N LYS A 94 -9.03 -7.18 -16.16
CA LYS A 94 -8.96 -7.03 -17.63
C LYS A 94 -7.76 -6.20 -18.12
N TRP A 95 -7.20 -5.34 -17.27
CA TRP A 95 -6.05 -4.49 -17.59
C TRP A 95 -4.71 -5.16 -17.34
N VAL A 96 -4.67 -6.43 -16.91
CA VAL A 96 -3.44 -7.20 -16.79
C VAL A 96 -3.12 -7.83 -18.15
N PRO A 97 -2.07 -7.39 -18.87
CA PRO A 97 -1.82 -7.79 -20.26
C PRO A 97 -1.03 -9.10 -20.39
N PHE A 98 -0.61 -9.71 -19.28
CA PHE A 98 0.23 -10.90 -19.24
C PHE A 98 -0.49 -12.08 -18.56
N PRO A 99 -0.10 -13.34 -18.87
CA PRO A 99 -0.71 -14.52 -18.26
C PRO A 99 -0.56 -14.49 -16.73
N SER A 100 -1.68 -14.42 -16.03
CA SER A 100 -1.72 -14.43 -14.56
C SER A 100 -2.84 -15.33 -14.06
N LYS A 101 -2.55 -16.04 -12.96
CA LYS A 101 -3.55 -16.83 -12.21
C LYS A 101 -4.02 -16.11 -10.95
N ILE A 102 -3.75 -14.80 -10.87
CA ILE A 102 -4.16 -14.01 -9.72
C ILE A 102 -5.67 -13.99 -9.60
N GLY A 103 -6.16 -14.14 -8.37
CA GLY A 103 -7.58 -14.21 -8.08
C GLY A 103 -7.76 -14.59 -6.62
N LEU A 104 -8.77 -14.01 -6.00
CA LEU A 104 -9.13 -14.30 -4.62
C LEU A 104 -10.13 -15.45 -4.59
N LYS A 105 -9.98 -16.33 -3.61
CA LYS A 105 -10.96 -17.37 -3.31
C LYS A 105 -12.20 -16.73 -2.70
N ARG A 106 -13.34 -17.41 -2.81
CA ARG A 106 -14.62 -16.94 -2.26
C ARG A 106 -14.51 -16.50 -0.80
N PHE A 107 -13.85 -17.27 0.06
CA PHE A 107 -13.73 -16.90 1.47
C PHE A 107 -12.81 -15.68 1.72
N GLU A 108 -11.80 -15.46 0.87
CA GLU A 108 -10.88 -14.32 0.95
C GLU A 108 -11.59 -13.03 0.57
N ILE A 109 -12.33 -13.06 -0.56
CA ILE A 109 -13.08 -11.89 -1.00
C ILE A 109 -14.23 -11.56 -0.05
N MET A 110 -14.90 -12.57 0.53
CA MET A 110 -15.97 -12.32 1.50
C MET A 110 -15.43 -11.66 2.76
N LYS A 111 -14.22 -12.02 3.20
CA LYS A 111 -13.54 -11.34 4.30
C LYS A 111 -13.20 -9.89 3.94
N LEU A 112 -12.66 -9.65 2.73
CA LEU A 112 -12.37 -8.31 2.24
C LEU A 112 -13.64 -7.45 2.17
N PHE A 113 -14.73 -7.97 1.60
CA PHE A 113 -16.00 -7.25 1.46
C PHE A 113 -16.63 -6.92 2.82
N ARG A 114 -16.60 -7.83 3.80
CA ARG A 114 -17.07 -7.54 5.16
C ARG A 114 -16.24 -6.45 5.86
N SER A 115 -14.92 -6.50 5.68
CA SER A 115 -14.00 -5.55 6.34
C SER A 115 -14.02 -4.16 5.70
N PHE A 116 -14.20 -4.08 4.37
CA PHE A 116 -13.98 -2.86 3.60
C PHE A 116 -15.22 -2.38 2.80
N ILE A 117 -16.16 -3.24 2.41
CA ILE A 117 -17.22 -2.88 1.45
C ILE A 117 -18.62 -2.80 2.09
N GLU A 118 -18.97 -3.69 3.03
CA GLU A 118 -20.31 -3.75 3.65
C GLU A 118 -20.56 -2.62 4.67
N LYS A 119 -19.54 -1.92 5.18
CA LYS A 119 -19.70 -0.84 6.16
C LYS A 119 -20.15 0.51 5.59
N LYS A 120 -20.58 0.57 4.33
CA LYS A 120 -20.97 1.81 3.64
C LYS A 120 -22.50 2.03 3.69
N GLU A 121 -23.02 2.42 4.86
CA GLU A 121 -24.32 3.12 4.96
C GLU A 121 -24.17 4.64 4.79
N THR A 122 -22.96 5.17 4.64
CA THR A 122 -22.71 6.60 4.43
C THR A 122 -22.32 6.89 2.98
N GLN A 123 -22.95 7.93 2.44
CA GLN A 123 -23.01 8.34 1.03
C GLN A 123 -21.66 8.80 0.43
N LEU A 124 -20.66 7.92 0.39
CA LEU A 124 -19.47 8.12 -0.42
C LEU A 124 -19.33 6.98 -1.44
N SER A 125 -20.14 7.16 -2.48
CA SER A 125 -20.03 6.57 -3.82
C SER A 125 -18.62 6.06 -4.14
N SER A 126 -18.53 4.75 -4.38
CA SER A 126 -17.67 4.10 -5.37
C SER A 126 -16.47 4.91 -5.90
N ALA A 127 -15.39 4.94 -5.11
CA ALA A 127 -14.02 5.03 -5.61
C ALA A 127 -13.16 4.12 -4.70
N PRO A 128 -12.21 3.37 -5.27
CA PRO A 128 -11.43 2.38 -4.53
C PRO A 128 -10.62 3.07 -3.44
N PHE A 129 -10.40 2.39 -2.31
CA PHE A 129 -9.65 2.86 -1.13
C PHE A 129 -8.34 3.57 -1.46
N TYR A 130 -7.78 3.23 -2.60
CA TYR A 130 -6.51 3.69 -3.09
C TYR A 130 -6.59 5.00 -3.90
N ASP A 131 -7.70 5.33 -4.57
CA ASP A 131 -7.72 6.39 -5.59
C ASP A 131 -7.31 7.77 -5.05
N LYS A 132 -7.84 8.18 -3.89
CA LYS A 132 -7.45 9.46 -3.27
C LYS A 132 -6.00 9.46 -2.78
N ALA A 133 -5.56 8.38 -2.14
CA ALA A 133 -4.21 8.27 -1.62
C ALA A 133 -3.18 8.19 -2.75
N ILE A 134 -3.46 7.41 -3.80
CA ILE A 134 -2.59 7.22 -4.96
C ILE A 134 -2.58 8.46 -5.85
N SER A 135 -3.72 9.07 -6.16
CA SER A 135 -3.77 10.20 -7.10
C SER A 135 -2.90 11.37 -6.65
N GLY A 136 -2.79 11.61 -5.35
CA GLY A 136 -1.97 12.67 -4.77
C GLY A 136 -0.46 12.39 -4.64
N CYS A 137 0.04 11.17 -4.93
CA CYS A 137 1.48 10.90 -4.81
C CYS A 137 2.28 11.36 -6.03
N ASP A 138 3.58 11.57 -5.85
CA ASP A 138 4.53 11.79 -6.94
C ASP A 138 5.30 10.51 -7.30
N LEU A 139 5.43 9.59 -6.34
CA LEU A 139 6.24 8.37 -6.43
C LEU A 139 5.60 7.23 -5.64
N PHE A 140 5.69 6.00 -6.14
CA PHE A 140 5.44 4.79 -5.35
C PHE A 140 6.74 4.27 -4.75
N ALA A 141 6.72 3.88 -3.48
CA ALA A 141 7.78 3.10 -2.85
C ALA A 141 7.20 1.80 -2.28
N LEU A 142 7.66 0.65 -2.76
CA LEU A 142 7.02 -0.64 -2.49
C LEU A 142 7.98 -1.64 -1.90
N ARG A 143 7.51 -2.41 -0.91
CA ARG A 143 8.21 -3.59 -0.39
C ARG A 143 8.19 -4.71 -1.43
N SER A 144 9.07 -4.61 -2.41
CA SER A 144 9.15 -5.46 -3.59
C SER A 144 10.55 -5.43 -4.18
N CYS A 145 10.82 -6.30 -5.16
CA CYS A 145 12.00 -6.26 -5.99
C CYS A 145 11.68 -6.70 -7.44
N PRO A 146 12.44 -6.23 -8.44
CA PRO A 146 12.24 -6.60 -9.84
C PRO A 146 12.30 -8.11 -10.09
N GLU A 147 13.16 -8.84 -9.37
CA GLU A 147 13.31 -10.30 -9.49
C GLU A 147 12.04 -11.05 -9.09
N LEU A 148 11.21 -10.46 -8.23
CA LEU A 148 9.98 -11.09 -7.74
C LEU A 148 8.77 -10.78 -8.63
N GLU A 149 8.62 -9.52 -9.08
CA GLU A 149 7.39 -9.08 -9.74
C GLU A 149 7.59 -7.93 -10.75
N SER A 150 8.63 -7.99 -11.58
CA SER A 150 8.93 -6.97 -12.60
C SER A 150 7.73 -6.60 -13.49
N GLU A 151 6.95 -7.58 -13.95
CA GLU A 151 5.76 -7.33 -14.78
C GLU A 151 4.71 -6.48 -14.05
N TRP A 152 4.55 -6.70 -12.74
CA TRP A 152 3.62 -5.94 -11.91
C TRP A 152 4.14 -4.53 -11.57
N LEU A 153 5.44 -4.39 -11.34
CA LEU A 153 6.07 -3.08 -11.12
C LEU A 153 5.93 -2.19 -12.35
N ASN A 154 6.18 -2.74 -13.54
CA ASN A 154 6.00 -2.03 -14.81
C ASN A 154 4.54 -1.67 -15.04
N LEU A 155 3.62 -2.64 -14.86
CA LEU A 155 2.19 -2.41 -15.00
C LEU A 155 1.71 -1.30 -14.05
N LEU A 156 2.15 -1.29 -12.79
CA LEU A 156 1.76 -0.24 -11.85
C LEU A 156 2.21 1.15 -12.33
N SER A 157 3.44 1.25 -12.83
CA SER A 157 3.97 2.50 -13.37
C SER A 157 3.14 3.00 -14.56
N GLU A 158 2.77 2.09 -15.47
CA GLU A 158 1.94 2.38 -16.65
C GLU A 158 0.51 2.80 -16.27
N LEU A 159 -0.12 2.07 -15.34
CA LEU A 159 -1.52 2.31 -14.95
C LEU A 159 -1.74 3.68 -14.31
N HIS A 160 -0.76 4.14 -13.52
CA HIS A 160 -0.85 5.41 -12.79
C HIS A 160 -0.01 6.53 -13.42
N ASN A 161 0.81 6.23 -14.42
CA ASN A 161 1.77 7.15 -15.03
C ASN A 161 2.68 7.83 -13.98
N LYS A 162 3.24 7.00 -13.08
CA LYS A 162 4.11 7.46 -11.98
C LYS A 162 5.32 6.54 -11.84
N PRO A 163 6.47 7.05 -11.38
CA PRO A 163 7.62 6.21 -11.10
C PRO A 163 7.31 5.24 -9.94
N VAL A 164 7.93 4.06 -10.00
CA VAL A 164 7.79 3.00 -8.99
C VAL A 164 9.18 2.61 -8.50
N LEU A 165 9.42 2.78 -7.21
CA LEU A 165 10.67 2.44 -6.54
C LEU A 165 10.48 1.16 -5.69
N PRO A 166 10.96 -0.01 -6.15
CA PRO A 166 11.05 -1.17 -5.28
C PRO A 166 12.15 -0.95 -4.23
N VAL A 167 11.80 -1.04 -2.95
CA VAL A 167 12.72 -0.81 -1.81
C VAL A 167 13.23 -2.11 -1.16
N GLY A 168 13.09 -3.23 -1.87
CA GLY A 168 13.48 -4.56 -1.40
C GLY A 168 12.44 -5.22 -0.50
N LEU A 169 12.77 -6.41 0.01
CA LEU A 169 11.84 -7.24 0.79
C LEU A 169 11.72 -6.84 2.26
N ILE A 170 12.46 -5.81 2.72
CA ILE A 170 12.47 -5.24 4.07
C ILE A 170 12.24 -6.32 5.16
N PRO A 171 13.12 -7.35 5.27
CA PRO A 171 13.00 -8.31 6.34
C PRO A 171 13.24 -7.60 7.69
N PRO A 172 12.59 -8.06 8.78
CA PRO A 172 12.93 -7.57 10.12
C PRO A 172 14.44 -7.69 10.35
N SER A 173 15.05 -6.68 10.95
CA SER A 173 16.45 -6.80 11.36
C SER A 173 16.55 -7.96 12.35
N LEU A 174 17.49 -8.88 12.10
CA LEU A 174 17.91 -9.84 13.11
C LEU A 174 18.60 -9.01 14.19
N GLN A 175 17.85 -8.57 15.22
CA GLN A 175 18.45 -8.22 16.48
C GLN A 175 19.11 -9.51 16.98
N VAL A 176 20.40 -9.67 16.67
CA VAL A 176 21.25 -10.63 17.37
C VAL A 176 21.17 -10.17 18.82
N LYS A 177 20.31 -10.82 19.60
CA LYS A 177 20.45 -10.82 21.04
C LYS A 177 21.83 -11.42 21.27
N MET A 178 22.82 -10.57 21.46
CA MET A 178 23.98 -10.92 22.26
C MET A 178 23.40 -11.17 23.65
N VAL A 179 22.86 -12.38 23.83
CA VAL A 179 22.70 -12.93 25.16
C VAL A 179 24.14 -13.14 25.59
N ASP A 180 24.59 -12.38 26.59
CA ASP A 180 25.81 -12.71 27.33
C ASP A 180 25.56 -14.05 28.04
N ASP A 181 25.64 -15.14 27.28
CA ASP A 181 25.84 -16.47 27.84
C ASP A 181 27.37 -16.66 27.93
N GLU A 182 27.91 -16.34 29.10
CA GLU A 182 29.05 -17.08 29.64
C GLU A 182 28.65 -18.55 29.69
N ASP A 183 28.82 -19.30 28.60
CA ASP A 183 29.28 -20.68 28.66
C ASP A 183 29.69 -21.21 27.28
N ASN A 184 30.94 -21.66 27.25
CA ASN A 184 31.66 -22.32 26.16
C ASN A 184 30.83 -23.37 25.39
N ASN A 185 30.60 -23.15 24.09
CA ASN A 185 30.95 -24.14 23.05
C ASN A 185 30.92 -23.52 21.62
N PRO A 186 31.95 -23.71 20.76
CA PRO A 186 32.03 -23.06 19.47
C PRO A 186 31.52 -23.97 18.34
N SER A 187 30.24 -23.84 17.97
CA SER A 187 29.82 -24.17 16.60
C SER A 187 28.43 -23.63 16.30
N MET A 188 28.37 -22.53 15.55
CA MET A 188 27.50 -22.42 14.38
C MET A 188 27.79 -21.13 13.62
N ALA A 189 27.88 -21.28 12.31
CA ALA A 189 28.50 -20.36 11.37
C ALA A 189 27.84 -18.97 11.33
N LYS A 190 28.69 -17.95 11.26
CA LYS A 190 28.33 -16.59 10.86
C LYS A 190 27.81 -16.62 9.43
N ALA A 191 26.51 -16.39 9.23
CA ALA A 191 25.98 -15.99 7.95
C ALA A 191 26.20 -14.48 7.80
N GLN A 192 27.31 -14.08 7.19
CA GLN A 192 27.46 -12.73 6.66
C GLN A 192 26.55 -12.61 5.44
N VAL A 193 25.59 -11.70 5.50
CA VAL A 193 24.90 -11.20 4.32
C VAL A 193 25.93 -10.39 3.54
N LEU A 194 26.52 -11.02 2.53
CA LEU A 194 27.29 -10.33 1.50
C LEU A 194 26.29 -9.59 0.61
N VAL A 195 26.30 -8.27 0.72
CA VAL A 195 25.79 -7.37 -0.30
C VAL A 195 26.78 -7.44 -1.46
N GLY A 196 26.33 -7.98 -2.59
CA GLY A 196 27.00 -7.95 -3.87
C GLY A 196 26.14 -7.18 -4.86
#